data_AF-A0A2R7S3M3-F1
#
_entry.id   AF-A0A2R7S3M3-F1
#
_cell.length_a   1.000
_cell.length_b   1.000
_cell.length_c   1.000
_cell.angle_alpha   90.00
_cell.angle_beta   90.00
_cell.angle_gamma   90.00
#
_symmetry.space_group_name_H-M   'P 1'
#
loop_
_entity.id
_entity.type
_entity.pdbx_description
1 polymer ?
#
loop_
_entity_poly.entity_id
_entity_poly.type
_entity_poly.pdbx_seq_one_letter_code
_entity_poly.pdbx_strand_id
1 'polypeptide(L)' 'MLFFMAEAERLAHAAVGDAQAYMLIHSGSAIRKRPNWHMHVFVVQRRWQKAWVYTVLGIKNFALAIFGSFVR' A
#
# COMPACT_ATOMS: atom_id res chain seq x y z
N MET A 1 0.00 11.57 -9.16
CA MET A 1 -0.87 11.15 -8.04
C MET A 1 -2.32 11.00 -8.49
N LEU A 2 -2.93 12.02 -9.10
CA LEU A 2 -4.29 11.95 -9.67
C LEU A 2 -4.52 10.73 -10.58
N PHE A 3 -3.62 10.46 -11.52
CA PHE A 3 -3.70 9.27 -12.40
C PHE A 3 -3.83 7.96 -11.60
N PHE A 4 -3.00 7.77 -10.57
CA PHE A 4 -3.00 6.53 -9.80
C PHE A 4 -4.24 6.40 -8.91
N MET A 5 -4.78 7.50 -8.40
CA MET A 5 -6.02 7.49 -7.63
C MET A 5 -7.21 7.12 -8.53
N ALA A 6 -7.30 7.71 -9.72
CA ALA A 6 -8.33 7.38 -10.69
C ALA A 6 -8.27 5.91 -11.12
N GLU A 7 -7.06 5.38 -11.34
CA GLU A 7 -6.90 3.97 -11.69
C GLU A 7 -7.21 3.03 -10.52
N ALA A 8 -6.86 3.40 -9.29
CA ALA A 8 -7.24 2.65 -8.09
C ALA A 8 -8.76 2.62 -7.88
N GLU A 9 -9.44 3.75 -8.08
CA GLU A 9 -10.91 3.85 -8.02
C GLU A 9 -11.58 2.98 -9.09
N ARG A 10 -11.06 3.03 -10.33
CA ARG A 10 -11.54 2.21 -11.44
C ARG A 10 -11.39 0.72 -11.12
N LEU A 11 -10.23 0.31 -10.59
CA LEU A 11 -9.96 -1.08 -10.22
C LEU A 11 -10.83 -1.54 -9.03
N ALA A 12 -11.01 -0.69 -8.02
CA ALA A 12 -11.85 -1.01 -6.86
C ALA A 12 -13.32 -1.17 -7.26
N HIS A 13 -13.85 -0.24 -8.07
CA HIS A 13 -15.20 -0.34 -8.59
C HIS A 13 -15.38 -1.59 -9.48
N ALA A 14 -14.43 -1.88 -10.36
CA ALA A 14 -14.48 -3.07 -11.22
C ALA A 14 -14.43 -4.38 -10.42
N ALA A 15 -13.72 -4.42 -9.30
CA ALA A 15 -13.53 -5.63 -8.52
C ALA A 15 -14.65 -5.89 -7.49
N VAL A 16 -15.15 -4.84 -6.83
CA VAL A 16 -16.09 -4.98 -5.70
C VAL A 16 -17.31 -4.05 -5.75
N GLY A 17 -17.47 -3.26 -6.82
CA GLY A 17 -18.60 -2.34 -7.00
C GLY A 17 -18.52 -1.06 -6.15
N ASP A 18 -17.44 -0.87 -5.40
CA ASP A 18 -17.22 0.32 -4.56
C ASP A 18 -15.88 0.96 -4.94
N ALA A 19 -15.96 2.16 -5.52
CA ALA A 19 -14.80 2.92 -5.98
C ALA A 19 -13.87 3.33 -4.83
N GLN A 20 -14.35 3.38 -3.58
CA GLN A 20 -13.58 3.79 -2.40
C GLN A 20 -13.06 2.59 -1.60
N ALA A 21 -13.33 1.36 -2.04
CA ALA A 21 -12.90 0.14 -1.37
C ALA A 21 -11.44 -0.22 -1.69
N TYR A 22 -10.50 0.71 -1.46
CA TYR A 22 -9.08 0.47 -1.68
C TYR A 22 -8.18 1.06 -0.57
N MET A 23 -6.94 0.60 -0.54
CA MET A 23 -5.83 1.17 0.21
C MET A 23 -4.65 1.42 -0.73
N LEU A 24 -4.01 2.58 -0.56
CA LEU A 24 -2.87 3.00 -1.35
C LEU A 24 -1.61 3.01 -0.49
N ILE A 25 -0.55 2.38 -0.98
CA ILE A 25 0.76 2.43 -0.35
C ILE A 25 1.77 2.99 -1.34
N HIS A 26 2.36 4.12 -0.95
CA HIS A 26 3.45 4.77 -1.63
C HIS A 26 4.77 4.50 -0.89
N SER A 27 5.75 3.97 -1.61
CA SER A 27 7.06 3.71 -1.06
C SER A 27 7.82 5.03 -0.81
N GLY A 28 8.34 5.23 0.40
CA GLY A 28 8.98 6.48 0.84
C GLY A 28 10.32 6.81 0.16
N SER A 29 10.88 7.97 0.52
CA SER A 29 12.06 8.67 -0.04
C SER A 29 13.22 7.81 -0.57
N ALA A 30 13.54 6.66 0.04
CA ALA A 30 14.59 5.75 -0.44
C ALA A 30 14.34 5.20 -1.88
N ILE A 31 13.08 5.13 -2.31
CA ILE A 31 12.70 4.71 -3.68
C ILE A 31 12.69 5.87 -4.68
N ARG A 32 12.76 7.14 -4.24
CA ARG A 32 12.91 8.30 -5.14
C ARG A 32 14.19 8.24 -6.00
N LYS A 33 15.16 7.39 -5.64
CA LYS A 33 16.37 7.17 -6.43
C LYS A 33 16.17 6.28 -7.66
N ARG A 34 14.99 5.63 -7.83
CA ARG A 34 14.69 4.85 -9.05
C ARG A 34 13.62 5.55 -9.88
N PRO A 35 13.79 5.63 -11.22
CA PRO A 35 12.87 6.35 -12.12
C PRO A 35 11.47 5.72 -12.26
N ASN A 36 11.27 4.50 -11.72
CA ASN A 36 10.01 3.77 -11.83
C ASN A 36 9.12 4.04 -10.63
N TRP A 37 8.25 5.02 -10.76
CA TRP A 37 7.13 5.24 -9.83
C TRP A 37 6.24 4.00 -9.82
N HIS A 38 6.21 3.30 -8.69
CA HIS A 38 5.34 2.16 -8.47
C HIS A 38 4.42 2.47 -7.27
N MET A 39 3.16 2.08 -7.40
CA MET A 39 2.15 2.27 -6.38
C MET A 39 1.48 0.93 -6.11
N HIS A 40 1.37 0.58 -4.84
CA HIS A 40 0.65 -0.63 -4.45
C HIS A 40 -0.79 -0.25 -4.13
N VAL A 41 -1.72 -0.82 -4.89
CA VAL A 41 -3.16 -0.69 -4.68
C VAL A 41 -3.67 -2.01 -4.11
N PHE A 42 -4.34 -1.95 -2.97
CA PHE A 42 -5.04 -3.10 -2.38
C PHE A 42 -6.53 -2.83 -2.44
N VAL A 43 -7.30 -3.68 -3.11
CA VAL A 43 -8.78 -3.61 -3.08
C VAL A 43 -9.26 -4.33 -1.83
N VAL A 44 -9.96 -3.62 -0.94
CA VAL A 44 -10.29 -4.10 0.39
C VAL A 44 -11.76 -3.85 0.70
N GLN A 45 -12.57 -4.91 0.61
CA GLN A 45 -14.02 -4.84 0.77
C GLN A 45 -14.46 -4.86 2.23
N ARG A 46 -13.73 -5.58 3.10
CA ARG A 46 -14.11 -5.81 4.50
C ARG A 46 -13.12 -5.19 5.47
N ARG A 47 -13.62 -4.73 6.62
CA ARG A 47 -12.79 -4.12 7.68
C ARG A 47 -11.67 -5.05 8.19
N TRP A 48 -11.93 -6.36 8.28
CA TRP A 48 -10.92 -7.33 8.72
C TRP A 48 -9.76 -7.48 7.73
N GLN A 49 -10.02 -7.35 6.43
CA GLN A 49 -8.98 -7.40 5.41
C GLN A 49 -8.05 -6.18 5.53
N LYS A 50 -8.61 -4.99 5.85
CA LYS A 50 -7.82 -3.79 6.16
C LYS A 50 -6.95 -4.02 7.40
N ALA A 51 -7.53 -4.59 8.46
CA ALA A 51 -6.78 -4.95 9.66
C ALA A 51 -5.63 -5.93 9.35
N TRP A 52 -5.85 -6.93 8.51
CA TRP A 52 -4.81 -7.87 8.09
C TRP A 52 -3.65 -7.19 7.35
N VAL A 53 -3.96 -6.31 6.38
CA VAL A 53 -2.95 -5.52 5.67
C VAL A 53 -2.12 -4.69 6.66
N TYR A 54 -2.77 -4.04 7.63
CA TYR A 54 -2.07 -3.29 8.67
C TYR A 54 -1.20 -4.17 9.57
N THR A 55 -1.68 -5.35 9.96
CA THR A 55 -0.89 -6.30 10.77
C THR A 55 0.37 -6.73 10.03
N VAL A 56 0.27 -7.13 8.76
CA VAL A 56 1.43 -7.56 7.96
C VAL A 56 2.42 -6.40 7.77
N LEU A 57 1.93 -5.20 7.46
CA LEU A 57 2.78 -4.01 7.35
C LEU A 57 3.45 -3.64 8.68
N GLY A 58 2.71 -3.76 9.78
CA GLY A 58 3.21 -3.54 11.13
C GLY A 58 4.34 -4.51 11.47
N ILE A 59 4.15 -5.80 11.23
CA ILE A 59 5.18 -6.83 11.43
C ILE A 59 6.42 -6.54 10.57
N LYS A 60 6.24 -6.23 9.28
CA LYS A 60 7.35 -5.90 8.38
C LYS A 60 8.15 -4.70 8.89
N ASN A 61 7.46 -3.62 9.27
CA ASN A 61 8.11 -2.39 9.74
C ASN A 61 8.76 -2.59 11.10
N PHE A 62 8.15 -3.39 11.99
CA PHE A 62 8.73 -3.75 13.27
C PHE A 62 10.00 -4.59 13.10
N ALA A 63 9.98 -5.58 12.20
CA ALA A 63 11.16 -6.35 11.84
C ALA A 63 12.25 -5.44 11.24
N LEU A 64 11.90 -4.53 10.32
CA LEU A 64 12.86 -3.54 9.80
C LEU A 64 13.42 -2.64 10.90
N ALA A 65 12.62 -2.25 11.90
CA ALA A 65 13.08 -1.44 13.01
C ALA A 65 14.04 -2.22 13.93
N ILE A 66 13.77 -3.50 14.18
CA ILE A 66 14.63 -4.34 15.04
C ILE A 66 15.93 -4.71 14.30
N PHE A 67 15.81 -5.23 13.08
CA PHE A 67 16.95 -5.82 12.36
C PHE A 67 17.64 -4.83 11.43
N GLY A 68 16.91 -3.88 10.85
CA GLY A 68 17.48 -2.86 9.97
C GLY A 68 18.25 -1.75 10.70
N SER A 69 18.01 -1.57 12.01
CA SER A 69 18.79 -0.66 12.86
C SER A 69 20.22 -1.15 13.14
N PHE A 70 20.51 -2.44 12.92
CA PHE A 70 21.83 -3.05 13.08
C PHE A 70 22.71 -2.97 11.82
N VAL A 71 22.17 -2.49 10.68
CA VAL A 71 22.91 -2.36 9.41
C VAL A 71 23.08 -0.88 9.04
N ARG A 72 23.49 -0.07 10.01
CA ARG A 72 23.97 1.30 9.81
C ARG A 72 25.41 1.44 10.27
#